data_AF-A0A947YR96-F1
#
_entry.id   AF-A0A947YR96-F1
#
_cell.length_a   1.000
_cell.length_b   1.000
_cell.length_c   1.000
_cell.angle_alpha   90.00
_cell.angle_beta   90.00
_cell.angle_gamma   90.00
#
_symmetry.space_group_name_H-M   'P 1'
#
loop_
_entity.id
_entity.type
_entity.pdbx_description
1 polymer ?
#
loop_
_entity_poly.entity_id
_entity_poly.type
_entity_poly.pdbx_seq_one_letter_code
_entity_poly.pdbx_strand_id
1 'polypeptide(L)'
;MHPLIFPYKIQKFRLMPIIPIILYGRNVAIEAEAYVDSGAFYSIFDLELAKDIGLKTKDGRRQKFIVGDGSFGTVHFSVRACV
;
A
#
# COMPACT_ATOMS: atom_id res chain seq x y z
N MET A 1 22.32 13.20 6.66
CA MET A 1 21.14 12.29 6.70
C MET A 1 21.66 10.90 7.00
N HIS A 2 21.13 10.22 8.02
CA HIS A 2 21.52 8.83 8.33
C HIS A 2 20.44 7.89 7.79
N PRO A 3 20.80 6.73 7.20
CA PRO A 3 19.82 5.80 6.69
C PRO A 3 19.02 5.18 7.84
N LEU A 4 17.70 5.11 7.66
CA LEU A 4 16.82 4.32 8.53
C LEU A 4 16.86 2.87 8.03
N ILE A 5 17.33 1.94 8.88
CA ILE A 5 17.50 0.53 8.51
C ILE A 5 16.44 -0.31 9.24
N PHE A 6 15.66 -1.06 8.47
CA PHE A 6 14.72 -2.03 9.00
C PHE A 6 15.22 -3.46 8.71
N PRO A 7 15.34 -4.33 9.72
CA PRO A 7 15.68 -5.72 9.50
C PRO A 7 14.51 -6.46 8.82
N TYR A 8 14.82 -7.46 8.02
CA TYR A 8 13.81 -8.30 7.39
C TYR A 8 13.06 -9.09 8.46
N LYS A 9 11.74 -9.20 8.33
CA LYS A 9 10.90 -9.96 9.25
C LYS A 9 10.82 -11.41 8.78
N ILE A 10 10.83 -12.36 9.72
CA ILE A 10 10.60 -13.77 9.41
C ILE A 10 9.09 -14.03 9.40
N GLN A 11 8.56 -14.44 8.26
CA GLN A 11 7.19 -14.96 8.12
C GLN A 11 7.21 -16.27 7.36
N LYS A 12 6.51 -17.29 7.87
CA LYS A 12 6.44 -18.64 7.25
C LYS A 12 7.82 -19.17 6.82
N PHE A 13 8.82 -19.01 7.70
CA PHE A 13 10.22 -19.43 7.48
C PHE A 13 10.97 -18.72 6.34
N ARG A 14 10.48 -17.54 5.90
CA ARG A 14 11.15 -16.71 4.89
C ARG A 14 11.43 -15.32 5.45
N LEU A 15 12.56 -14.75 5.07
CA LEU A 15 12.89 -13.34 5.32
C LEU A 15 12.14 -12.47 4.32
N MET A 16 11.30 -11.57 4.84
CA MET A 16 10.47 -10.69 4.03
C MET A 16 10.79 -9.21 4.36
N PRO A 17 10.94 -8.35 3.34
CA PRO A 17 11.21 -6.93 3.51
C PRO A 17 9.93 -6.17 3.91
N ILE A 18 9.46 -6.40 5.14
CA ILE A 18 8.23 -5.80 5.67
C ILE A 18 8.62 -4.72 6.67
N ILE A 19 8.12 -3.49 6.46
CA ILE A 19 8.38 -2.34 7.32
C ILE A 19 7.08 -1.78 7.91
N PRO A 20 7.12 -1.25 9.15
CA PRO A 20 6.00 -0.49 9.68
C PRO A 20 5.91 0.87 8.97
N ILE A 21 4.70 1.29 8.64
CA ILE A 21 4.40 2.60 8.08
C ILE A 21 3.23 3.23 8.81
N ILE A 22 3.15 4.56 8.73
CA ILE A 22 1.96 5.31 9.15
C ILE A 22 1.29 5.84 7.89
N LEU A 23 0.00 5.53 7.74
CA LEU A 23 -0.83 6.06 6.66
C LEU A 23 -1.70 7.18 7.20
N TYR A 24 -1.54 8.36 6.61
CA TYR A 24 -2.30 9.55 6.96
C TYR A 24 -3.51 9.71 6.04
N GLY A 25 -4.69 9.65 6.65
CA GLY A 25 -5.95 10.07 6.06
C GLY A 25 -6.25 11.54 6.35
N ARG A 26 -7.48 11.97 6.03
CA ARG A 26 -7.88 13.38 6.21
C ARG A 26 -7.79 13.87 7.67
N ASN A 27 -8.22 13.03 8.62
CA ASN A 27 -8.28 13.34 10.05
C ASN A 27 -7.85 12.14 10.92
N VAL A 28 -7.13 11.18 10.35
CA VAL A 28 -6.78 9.92 11.01
C VAL A 28 -5.39 9.49 10.56
N ALA A 29 -4.66 8.84 11.46
CA ALA A 29 -3.41 8.16 11.16
C ALA A 29 -3.55 6.72 11.63
N ILE A 30 -3.17 5.77 10.78
CA ILE A 30 -3.20 4.35 11.13
C ILE A 30 -1.80 3.76 10.95
N GLU A 31 -1.46 2.81 11.80
CA GLU A 31 -0.26 2.01 11.64
C GLU A 31 -0.58 0.81 10.75
N ALA A 32 0.33 0.51 9.82
CA ALA A 32 0.21 -0.63 8.92
C ALA A 32 1.57 -1.25 8.66
N GLU A 33 1.56 -2.52 8.23
CA GLU A 33 2.74 -3.23 7.78
C GLU A 33 2.74 -3.27 6.26
N ALA A 34 3.84 -2.83 5.64
CA ALA A 34 3.98 -2.78 4.19
C ALA A 34 5.13 -3.67 3.72
N TYR A 35 4.86 -4.48 2.70
CA TYR A 35 5.88 -5.22 1.96
C TYR A 35 6.57 -4.28 0.97
N VAL A 36 7.90 -4.17 1.05
CA VAL A 36 8.70 -3.32 0.16
C VAL A 36 9.05 -4.11 -1.11
N ASP A 37 8.47 -3.70 -2.23
CA ASP A 37 8.71 -4.29 -3.55
C ASP A 37 9.23 -3.22 -4.52
N SER A 38 10.50 -3.33 -4.91
CA SER A 38 11.12 -2.41 -5.89
C SER A 38 10.66 -2.67 -7.33
N GLY A 39 10.01 -3.80 -7.60
CA GLY A 39 9.41 -4.12 -8.90
C GLY A 39 7.99 -3.57 -9.06
N ALA A 40 7.38 -3.05 -8.01
CA ALA A 40 6.02 -2.53 -8.05
C ALA A 40 6.00 -1.05 -8.46
N PHE A 41 5.23 -0.72 -9.51
CA PHE A 41 5.01 0.67 -9.92
C PHE A 41 4.03 1.42 -9.01
N TYR A 42 3.11 0.70 -8.35
CA TYR A 42 2.10 1.26 -7.45
C TYR A 42 2.17 0.58 -6.08
N SER A 43 1.93 1.34 -5.02
CA SER A 43 1.62 0.78 -3.71
C SER A 43 0.15 0.35 -3.66
N ILE A 44 -0.09 -0.89 -3.24
CA ILE A 44 -1.42 -1.49 -3.18
C ILE A 44 -1.70 -1.83 -1.71
N PHE A 45 -2.82 -1.33 -1.21
CA PHE A 45 -3.35 -1.64 0.12
C PHE A 45 -4.75 -2.22 -0.02
N ASP A 46 -5.21 -2.95 0.99
CA ASP A 46 -6.55 -3.48 1.01
C ASP A 46 -7.62 -2.36 1.08
N LEU A 47 -8.85 -2.71 0.71
CA LEU A 47 -9.96 -1.75 0.69
C LEU A 47 -10.50 -1.41 2.09
N GLU A 48 -10.19 -2.22 3.10
CA GLU A 48 -10.61 -1.99 4.48
C GLU A 48 -9.80 -0.84 5.07
N LEU A 49 -8.49 -0.93 4.92
CA LEU A 49 -7.52 0.09 5.26
C LEU A 49 -7.81 1.43 4.57
N ALA A 50 -8.25 1.41 3.31
CA ALA A 50 -8.69 2.61 2.61
C ALA A 50 -9.91 3.28 3.28
N LYS A 51 -10.86 2.49 3.83
CA LYS A 51 -12.00 3.03 4.58
C LYS A 51 -11.54 3.58 5.92
N ASP A 52 -10.62 2.91 6.60
CA ASP A 52 -10.09 3.32 7.90
C ASP A 52 -9.39 4.69 7.82
N ILE A 53 -8.71 4.97 6.70
CA ILE A 53 -8.12 6.30 6.45
C ILE A 53 -9.11 7.32 5.86
N GLY A 54 -10.40 6.96 5.77
CA GLY A 54 -11.47 7.84 5.32
C GLY A 54 -11.55 8.08 3.82
N LEU A 55 -10.96 7.20 2.99
CA LEU A 55 -11.10 7.28 1.53
C LEU A 55 -12.44 6.67 1.07
N LYS A 56 -13.15 7.42 0.23
CA LYS A 56 -14.37 6.93 -0.44
C LYS A 56 -13.99 6.11 -1.67
N THR A 57 -13.79 4.82 -1.50
CA THR A 57 -13.36 3.91 -2.59
C THR A 57 -14.40 3.76 -3.70
N LYS A 58 -15.69 3.97 -3.41
CA LYS A 58 -16.79 3.96 -4.39
C LYS A 58 -16.69 5.08 -5.44
N ASP A 59 -16.06 6.19 -5.07
CA ASP A 59 -15.85 7.35 -5.95
C ASP A 59 -14.51 7.27 -6.71
N GLY A 60 -13.69 6.26 -6.40
CA GLY A 60 -12.38 6.05 -7.01
C GLY A 60 -12.47 5.61 -8.47
N ARG A 61 -11.49 6.03 -9.28
CA ARG A 61 -11.40 5.57 -10.68
C ARG A 61 -11.04 4.08 -10.68
N ARG A 62 -11.95 3.25 -11.19
CA ARG A 62 -11.64 1.85 -11.49
C ARG A 62 -10.69 1.79 -12.66
N GLN A 63 -9.54 1.15 -12.45
CA GLN A 63 -8.59 0.91 -13.51
C GLN A 63 -8.17 -0.55 -13.51
N LYS A 64 -8.20 -1.15 -14.70
CA LYS A 64 -7.62 -2.47 -14.93
C LYS A 64 -6.13 -2.30 -15.13
N PHE A 65 -5.36 -3.17 -14.51
CA PHE A 65 -3.91 -3.23 -14.67
C PHE A 65 -3.49 -4.69 -14.82
N ILE A 66 -2.38 -4.88 -15.52
CA ILE A 66 -1.76 -6.19 -15.67
C ILE A 66 -0.90 -6.41 -14.43
N VAL A 67 -1.15 -7.48 -13.69
CA VAL A 67 -0.32 -7.90 -12.55
C VAL A 67 0.88 -8.72 -13.01
N GLY A 68 1.82 -9.01 -12.11
CA GLY A 68 3.10 -9.65 -12.45
C GLY A 68 3.01 -11.04 -13.10
N ASP A 69 1.86 -11.70 -13.04
CA ASP A 69 1.59 -12.99 -13.71
C ASP A 69 0.92 -12.84 -15.10
N GLY A 70 0.70 -11.60 -15.57
CA GLY A 70 0.04 -11.30 -16.84
C GLY A 70 -1.49 -11.26 -16.77
N SER A 71 -2.10 -11.56 -15.62
CA SER A 71 -3.56 -11.48 -15.44
C SER A 71 -4.04 -10.06 -15.15
N PHE A 72 -5.36 -9.85 -15.18
CA PHE A 72 -5.96 -8.54 -14.91
C PHE A 72 -6.40 -8.40 -13.46
N GLY A 73 -5.80 -7.44 -12.74
CA GLY A 73 -6.29 -6.94 -11.46
C GLY A 73 -7.24 -5.74 -11.62
N THR A 74 -8.13 -5.53 -10.65
CA THR A 74 -8.92 -4.30 -10.53
C THR A 74 -8.54 -3.58 -9.24
N VAL A 75 -8.09 -2.33 -9.37
CA VAL A 75 -7.74 -1.46 -8.23
C VAL A 75 -8.61 -0.21 -8.32
N HIS A 76 -9.01 0.27 -7.15
CA HIS A 76 -9.69 1.54 -7.01
C HIS A 76 -8.64 2.59 -6.66
N PHE A 77 -8.30 3.45 -7.62
CA PHE A 77 -7.40 4.57 -7.35
C PHE A 77 -8.18 5.68 -6.66
N SER A 78 -7.73 6.03 -5.46
CA SER A 78 -8.15 7.24 -4.76
C SER A 78 -6.89 8.01 -4.40
N VAL A 79 -6.41 8.82 -5.34
CA VAL A 79 -5.29 9.74 -5.11
C VAL A 79 -5.88 11.14 -4.95
N ARG A 80 -5.88 11.66 -3.72
CA ARG A 80 -5.88 13.11 -3.52
C ARG A 80 -4.45 13.53 -3.27
N ALA A 81 -3.71 13.75 -4.36
CA ALA A 81 -2.51 14.56 -4.29
C ALA A 81 -2.96 16.02 -4.22
N CYS A 82 -2.89 16.62 -3.03
CA CYS A 82 -2.65 18.06 -3.00
C CYS A 82 -1.14 18.23 -3.19
N VAL A 83 -0.76 18.83 -4.32
CA VAL A 83 0.56 19.42 -4.52
C VAL A 83 0.58 20.78 -3.82
#